data_AF-A0A2E6I8T1-F1
#
_entry.id   AF-A0A2E6I8T1-F1
#
_cell.length_a   1.000
_cell.length_b   1.000
_cell.length_c   1.000
_cell.angle_alpha   90.00
_cell.angle_beta   90.00
_cell.angle_gamma   90.00
#
_symmetry.space_group_name_H-M   'P 1'
#
loop_
_entity.id
_entity.type
_entity.pdbx_description
1 polymer ?
#
loop_
_entity_poly.entity_id
_entity_poly.type
_entity_poly.pdbx_seq_one_letter_code
_entity_poly.pdbx_strand_id
1 'polypeptide(L)'
;MSKYPLGPRQLMRENTRKQTVPKMDFLRYLALTRGIRKDPRFKLSNQEIVNGMVYFRDAAAMRNLQEIIQAHNTGSVPETEVKLQQEAKNEWMRKSDGITVDMTLDALENVRGPDGSGTYTARCISCAERGGDSDSNHLRFHPEKGLHCFAGCFAPQILGLIRMKTMEGSK
;
A
#
# COMPACT_ATOMS: atom_id res chain seq x y z
N MET A 1 -28.09 -29.85 68.75
CA MET A 1 -26.96 -30.18 67.85
C MET A 1 -27.23 -29.54 66.50
N SER A 2 -26.30 -28.70 66.05
CA SER A 2 -26.48 -27.68 65.01
C SER A 2 -26.48 -28.26 63.59
N LYS A 3 -27.38 -27.75 62.74
CA LYS A 3 -27.46 -27.95 61.29
C LYS A 3 -26.52 -26.97 60.59
N TYR A 4 -25.65 -27.39 59.66
CA TYR A 4 -25.27 -26.63 58.45
C TYR A 4 -24.50 -27.55 57.46
N PRO A 5 -24.92 -27.66 56.18
CA PRO A 5 -24.13 -28.29 55.12
C PRO A 5 -23.10 -27.31 54.54
N LEU A 6 -21.86 -27.77 54.35
CA LEU A 6 -20.79 -27.00 53.73
C LEU A 6 -21.01 -26.87 52.21
N GLY A 7 -21.45 -25.68 51.78
CA GLY A 7 -20.81 -24.83 50.77
C GLY A 7 -20.66 -25.30 49.30
N PRO A 8 -21.25 -24.59 48.32
CA PRO A 8 -20.92 -24.73 46.91
C PRO A 8 -19.59 -24.03 46.61
N ARG A 9 -18.47 -24.73 46.75
CA ARG A 9 -17.17 -24.29 46.24
C ARG A 9 -16.57 -25.41 45.41
N GLN A 10 -16.12 -25.03 44.21
CA GLN A 10 -15.39 -25.82 43.21
C GLN A 10 -16.24 -26.57 42.16
N LEU A 11 -17.36 -25.97 41.76
CA LEU A 11 -17.81 -25.99 40.36
C LEU A 11 -17.18 -24.80 39.63
N MET A 12 -15.87 -24.84 39.38
CA MET A 12 -15.23 -24.06 38.31
C MET A 12 -13.98 -24.83 37.88
N ARG A 13 -14.19 -25.89 37.09
CA ARG A 13 -13.16 -26.31 36.15
C ARG A 13 -12.95 -25.13 35.21
N GLU A 14 -11.82 -24.44 35.40
CA GLU A 14 -11.28 -23.45 34.47
C GLU A 14 -11.33 -24.04 33.06
N ASN A 15 -12.29 -23.57 32.28
CA ASN A 15 -12.36 -23.81 30.87
C ASN A 15 -11.40 -22.82 30.20
N THR A 16 -10.10 -22.97 30.46
CA THR A 16 -9.05 -22.27 29.71
C THR A 16 -9.01 -22.87 28.32
N ARG A 17 -9.93 -22.44 27.46
CA ARG A 17 -9.75 -22.56 26.01
C ARG A 17 -8.37 -21.99 25.74
N LYS A 18 -7.40 -22.83 25.36
CA LYS A 18 -6.10 -22.38 24.84
C LYS A 18 -6.43 -21.37 23.74
N GLN A 19 -6.31 -20.08 24.03
CA GLN A 19 -6.50 -19.04 23.03
C GLN A 19 -5.40 -19.26 22.00
N THR A 20 -5.78 -19.86 20.88
CA THR A 20 -4.89 -20.00 19.74
C THR A 20 -4.64 -18.60 19.21
N VAL A 21 -3.39 -18.14 19.31
CA VAL A 21 -2.98 -16.85 18.75
C VAL A 21 -3.39 -16.79 17.28
N PRO A 22 -4.21 -15.80 16.88
CA PRO A 22 -4.59 -15.63 15.48
C PRO A 22 -3.34 -15.44 14.62
N LYS A 23 -3.32 -16.14 13.49
CA LYS A 23 -2.20 -16.13 12.54
C LYS A 23 -2.70 -16.28 11.11
N MET A 24 -1.92 -15.79 10.17
CA MET A 24 -2.23 -15.84 8.74
C MET A 24 -0.98 -16.17 7.93
N ASP A 25 -1.12 -16.94 6.87
CA ASP A 25 -0.05 -17.13 5.89
C ASP A 25 0.39 -15.77 5.30
N PHE A 26 1.70 -15.55 5.15
CA PHE A 26 2.21 -14.25 4.73
C PHE A 26 1.79 -13.87 3.29
N LEU A 27 1.59 -14.83 2.38
CA LEU A 27 1.08 -14.54 1.04
C LEU A 27 -0.36 -14.05 1.11
N ARG A 28 -1.18 -14.68 1.96
CA ARG A 28 -2.54 -14.20 2.22
C ARG A 28 -2.53 -12.80 2.84
N TYR A 29 -1.63 -12.54 3.78
CA TYR A 29 -1.46 -11.20 4.36
C TYR A 29 -1.12 -10.16 3.29
N LEU A 30 -0.16 -10.48 2.41
CA LEU A 30 0.20 -9.63 1.29
C LEU A 30 -1.00 -9.38 0.36
N ALA A 31 -1.79 -10.41 0.05
CA ALA A 31 -2.96 -10.25 -0.80
C ALA A 31 -3.99 -9.28 -0.18
N LEU A 32 -4.29 -9.42 1.11
CA LEU A 32 -5.27 -8.57 1.80
C LEU A 32 -4.80 -7.13 1.97
N THR A 33 -3.50 -6.92 2.17
CA THR A 33 -2.94 -5.58 2.41
C THR A 33 -2.64 -4.79 1.14
N ARG A 34 -2.82 -5.36 -0.06
CA ARG A 34 -2.33 -4.76 -1.33
C ARG A 34 -2.71 -3.28 -1.51
N GLY A 35 -3.91 -2.88 -1.10
CA GLY A 35 -4.41 -1.50 -1.24
C GLY A 35 -4.14 -0.56 -0.05
N ILE A 36 -3.50 -1.04 1.03
CA ILE A 36 -3.35 -0.30 2.29
C ILE A 36 -1.91 -0.32 2.82
N ARG A 37 -0.92 -0.44 1.95
CA ARG A 37 0.50 -0.65 2.34
C ARG A 37 1.27 0.63 2.65
N LYS A 38 0.70 1.83 2.45
CA LYS A 38 1.43 3.05 2.80
C LYS A 38 1.54 3.18 4.32
N ASP A 39 0.46 2.87 5.02
CA ASP A 39 0.44 2.86 6.47
C ASP A 39 1.45 1.82 7.00
N PRO A 40 2.47 2.24 7.77
CA PRO A 40 3.46 1.35 8.33
C PRO A 40 2.88 0.21 9.16
N ARG A 41 1.67 0.36 9.73
CA ARG A 41 1.00 -0.68 10.51
C ARG A 41 0.67 -1.93 9.69
N PHE A 42 0.52 -1.79 8.37
CA PHE A 42 0.17 -2.89 7.47
C PHE A 42 1.36 -3.37 6.61
N LYS A 43 2.55 -2.79 6.79
CA LYS A 43 3.76 -3.25 6.09
C LYS A 43 4.19 -4.59 6.67
N LEU A 44 4.47 -5.54 5.78
CA LEU A 44 4.93 -6.88 6.15
C LEU A 44 6.20 -6.83 7.00
N SER A 45 7.14 -5.92 6.70
CA SER A 45 8.38 -5.72 7.46
C SER A 45 8.17 -5.32 8.92
N ASN A 46 6.98 -4.82 9.26
CA ASN A 46 6.62 -4.38 10.59
C ASN A 46 5.74 -5.40 11.32
N GLN A 47 5.52 -6.58 10.72
CA GLN A 47 4.76 -7.66 11.33
C GLN A 47 5.69 -8.70 11.95
N GLU A 48 5.17 -9.41 12.95
CA GLU A 48 5.83 -10.59 13.48
C GLU A 48 5.60 -11.79 12.55
N ILE A 49 6.67 -12.28 11.93
CA ILE A 49 6.64 -13.40 10.99
C ILE A 49 7.46 -14.56 11.54
N VAL A 50 6.82 -15.72 11.73
CA VAL A 50 7.50 -16.94 12.17
C VAL A 50 7.03 -18.10 11.29
N ASN A 51 7.97 -18.82 10.67
CA ASN A 51 7.68 -19.97 9.80
C ASN A 51 6.64 -19.67 8.70
N GLY A 52 6.77 -18.51 8.04
CA GLY A 52 5.85 -18.08 6.98
C GLY A 52 4.48 -17.60 7.45
N MET A 53 4.25 -17.52 8.76
CA MET A 53 2.98 -17.07 9.33
C MET A 53 3.15 -15.69 9.98
N VAL A 54 2.24 -14.77 9.69
CA VAL A 54 2.06 -13.49 10.37
C VAL A 54 1.24 -13.71 11.63
N TYR A 55 1.75 -13.28 12.78
CA TYR A 55 1.10 -13.44 14.08
C TYR A 55 0.45 -12.15 14.56
N PHE A 56 -0.72 -12.28 15.20
CA PHE A 56 -1.45 -11.17 15.80
C PHE A 56 -1.62 -11.43 17.31
N ARG A 57 -0.58 -11.08 18.09
CA ARG A 57 -0.49 -11.46 19.51
C ARG A 57 -1.13 -10.48 20.48
N ASP A 58 -1.06 -9.19 20.17
CA ASP A 58 -1.51 -8.13 21.05
C ASP A 58 -2.79 -7.45 20.53
N ALA A 59 -3.37 -6.59 21.37
CA ALA A 59 -4.59 -5.88 21.05
C ALA A 59 -4.44 -4.95 19.83
N ALA A 60 -3.25 -4.40 19.57
CA ALA A 60 -3.00 -3.53 18.42
C ALA A 60 -2.93 -4.36 17.12
N ALA A 61 -2.22 -5.48 17.14
CA ALA A 61 -2.15 -6.41 16.01
C ALA A 61 -3.54 -6.99 15.68
N MET A 62 -4.35 -7.28 16.69
CA MET A 62 -5.74 -7.71 16.48
C MET A 62 -6.63 -6.62 15.85
N ARG A 63 -6.47 -5.35 16.25
CA ARG A 63 -7.15 -4.23 15.59
C ARG A 63 -6.69 -4.08 14.14
N ASN A 64 -5.39 -4.18 13.88
CA ASN A 64 -4.86 -4.13 12.52
C ASN A 64 -5.44 -5.26 11.65
N LEU A 65 -5.53 -6.49 12.19
CA LEU A 65 -6.16 -7.61 11.48
C LEU A 65 -7.64 -7.32 11.14
N GLN A 66 -8.39 -6.74 12.07
CA GLN A 66 -9.78 -6.35 11.83
C GLN A 66 -9.89 -5.27 10.74
N GLU A 67 -9.05 -4.23 10.79
CA GLU A 67 -8.99 -3.19 9.75
C GLU A 67 -8.62 -3.78 8.37
N ILE A 68 -7.65 -4.70 8.30
CA ILE A 68 -7.28 -5.39 7.06
C ILE A 68 -8.47 -6.18 6.48
N ILE A 69 -9.15 -6.95 7.33
CA ILE A 69 -10.30 -7.76 6.91
C ILE A 69 -11.45 -6.86 6.46
N GLN A 70 -11.73 -5.80 7.21
CA GLN A 70 -12.75 -4.82 6.85
C GLN A 70 -12.44 -4.18 5.51
N ALA A 71 -11.23 -3.64 5.35
CA ALA A 71 -10.80 -3.00 4.11
C ALA A 71 -10.90 -3.93 2.90
N HIS A 72 -10.54 -5.20 3.07
CA HIS A 72 -10.68 -6.20 2.01
C HIS A 72 -12.14 -6.51 1.66
N ASN A 73 -13.00 -6.65 2.67
CA ASN A 73 -14.40 -7.07 2.46
C ASN A 73 -15.30 -5.94 1.94
N THR A 74 -15.05 -4.70 2.34
CA THR A 74 -15.89 -3.54 1.98
C THR A 74 -15.27 -2.67 0.90
N GLY A 75 -13.98 -2.84 0.60
CA GLY A 75 -13.21 -1.91 -0.21
C GLY A 75 -12.89 -0.59 0.49
N SER A 76 -13.24 -0.42 1.77
CA SER A 76 -12.96 0.82 2.51
C SER A 76 -11.49 0.94 2.84
N VAL A 77 -10.85 2.03 2.40
CA VAL A 77 -9.45 2.31 2.72
C VAL A 77 -9.38 2.96 4.12
N PRO A 78 -8.49 2.51 5.03
CA PRO A 78 -8.30 3.15 6.33
C PRO A 78 -7.98 4.64 6.20
N GLU A 79 -8.50 5.47 7.10
CA GLU A 79 -8.34 6.94 7.03
C GLU A 79 -6.85 7.36 7.02
N THR A 80 -6.03 6.69 7.81
CA THR A 80 -4.56 6.91 7.84
C THR A 80 -3.93 6.65 6.49
N GLU A 81 -4.37 5.61 5.79
CA GLU A 81 -3.90 5.28 4.45
C GLU A 81 -4.34 6.36 3.44
N VAL A 82 -5.59 6.82 3.51
CA VAL A 82 -6.08 7.93 2.66
C VAL A 82 -5.24 9.19 2.85
N LYS A 83 -4.96 9.54 4.11
CA LYS A 83 -4.13 10.71 4.45
C LYS A 83 -2.72 10.59 3.87
N LEU A 84 -2.05 9.44 4.06
CA LEU A 84 -0.71 9.19 3.52
C LEU A 84 -0.68 9.20 1.99
N GLN A 85 -1.73 8.70 1.33
CA GLN A 85 -1.86 8.79 -0.12
C GLN A 85 -1.98 10.24 -0.58
N GLN A 86 -2.79 11.05 0.11
CA GLN A 86 -2.96 12.46 -0.22
C GLN A 86 -1.67 13.27 0.00
N GLU A 87 -0.96 13.03 1.09
CA GLU A 87 0.35 13.66 1.36
C GLU A 87 1.36 13.37 0.25
N ALA A 88 1.43 12.12 -0.22
CA ALA A 88 2.28 11.74 -1.33
C ALA A 88 1.90 12.44 -2.65
N LYS A 89 0.60 12.61 -2.93
CA LYS A 89 0.11 13.35 -4.11
C LYS A 89 0.49 14.83 -4.02
N ASN A 90 0.34 15.44 -2.85
CA ASN A 90 0.69 16.84 -2.62
C ASN A 90 2.20 17.07 -2.77
N GLU A 91 3.01 16.17 -2.22
CA GLU A 91 4.47 16.24 -2.32
C GLU A 91 4.96 16.05 -3.76
N TRP A 92 4.33 15.15 -4.52
CA TRP A 92 4.56 15.02 -5.96
C TRP A 92 4.28 16.34 -6.67
N MET A 93 3.08 16.90 -6.50
CA MET A 93 2.66 18.16 -7.13
C MET A 93 3.63 19.30 -6.83
N ARG A 94 4.14 19.38 -5.60
CA ARG A 94 5.13 20.37 -5.20
C ARG A 94 6.47 20.17 -5.91
N LYS A 95 6.97 18.94 -5.98
CA LYS A 95 8.26 18.59 -6.62
C LYS A 95 8.22 18.68 -8.14
N SER A 96 7.06 18.44 -8.73
CA SER A 96 6.83 18.47 -10.17
C SER A 96 6.39 19.83 -10.70
N ASP A 97 6.40 20.86 -9.84
CA ASP A 97 6.00 22.23 -10.18
C ASP A 97 4.55 22.28 -10.73
N GLY A 98 3.62 21.72 -9.96
CA GLY A 98 2.17 21.77 -10.24
C GLY A 98 1.61 20.61 -11.05
N ILE A 99 2.43 19.67 -11.54
CA ILE A 99 1.94 18.51 -12.31
C ILE A 99 1.35 17.49 -11.33
N THR A 100 0.07 17.14 -11.48
CA THR A 100 -0.58 16.14 -10.61
C THR A 100 -0.17 14.71 -10.99
N VAL A 101 -0.46 13.75 -10.10
CA VAL A 101 -0.28 12.32 -10.41
C VAL A 101 -1.16 11.93 -11.61
N ASP A 102 -2.41 12.38 -11.64
CA ASP A 102 -3.37 12.03 -12.70
C ASP A 102 -2.93 12.62 -14.05
N MET A 103 -2.49 13.89 -14.07
CA MET A 103 -1.86 14.52 -15.24
C MET A 103 -0.66 13.72 -15.77
N THR A 104 0.13 13.14 -14.86
CA THR A 104 1.28 12.31 -15.23
C THR A 104 0.83 10.99 -15.86
N LEU A 105 -0.20 10.35 -15.30
CA LEU A 105 -0.74 9.09 -15.81
C LEU A 105 -1.38 9.29 -17.19
N ASP A 106 -2.12 10.38 -17.39
CA ASP A 106 -2.80 10.69 -18.64
C ASP A 106 -1.83 11.03 -19.78
N ALA A 107 -0.70 11.68 -19.45
CA ALA A 107 0.30 12.05 -20.45
C ALA A 107 1.18 10.86 -20.93
N LEU A 108 1.28 9.82 -20.10
CA LEU A 108 2.17 8.69 -20.34
C LEU A 108 1.47 7.55 -21.09
N GLU A 109 2.22 6.87 -21.95
CA GLU A 109 1.74 5.71 -22.71
C GLU A 109 2.12 4.40 -22.03
N ASN A 110 1.31 3.35 -22.25
CA ASN A 110 1.56 2.00 -21.75
C ASN A 110 1.79 1.91 -20.23
N VAL A 111 1.04 2.75 -19.49
CA VAL A 111 1.12 2.81 -18.03
C VAL A 111 0.61 1.51 -17.42
N ARG A 112 1.43 0.94 -16.53
CA ARG A 112 1.16 -0.26 -15.73
C ARG A 112 1.41 0.05 -14.26
N GLY A 113 0.56 -0.48 -13.39
CA GLY A 113 0.67 -0.30 -11.94
C GLY A 113 -0.44 0.60 -11.36
N PRO A 114 -0.26 1.10 -10.13
CA PRO A 114 0.94 0.94 -9.32
C PRO A 114 1.14 -0.53 -8.90
N ASP A 115 2.39 -0.95 -8.78
CA ASP A 115 2.73 -2.24 -8.18
C ASP A 115 2.58 -2.21 -6.65
N GLY A 116 2.87 -3.33 -5.97
CA GLY A 116 2.75 -3.42 -4.51
C GLY A 116 3.69 -2.50 -3.72
N SER A 117 4.60 -1.79 -4.40
CA SER A 117 5.46 -0.76 -3.82
C SER A 117 4.98 0.66 -4.09
N GLY A 118 3.90 0.85 -4.86
CA GLY A 118 3.42 2.16 -5.30
C GLY A 118 4.06 2.67 -6.60
N THR A 119 4.84 1.82 -7.30
CA THR A 119 5.58 2.21 -8.51
C THR A 119 4.77 1.88 -9.77
N TYR A 120 4.67 2.85 -10.66
CA TYR A 120 4.15 2.70 -12.02
C TYR A 120 5.30 2.45 -12.99
N THR A 121 5.02 1.69 -14.04
CA THR A 121 5.90 1.51 -15.20
C THR A 121 5.21 2.08 -16.42
N ALA A 122 5.91 2.80 -17.27
CA ALA A 122 5.35 3.37 -18.48
C ALA A 122 6.42 3.47 -19.57
N ARG A 123 5.98 3.84 -20.77
CA ARG A 123 6.88 4.32 -21.81
C ARG A 123 7.44 5.69 -21.41
N CYS A 124 8.75 5.88 -21.51
CA CYS A 124 9.39 7.17 -21.32
C CYS A 124 9.13 8.05 -22.55
N ILE A 125 8.37 9.13 -22.35
CA ILE A 125 8.08 10.14 -23.39
C ILE A 125 9.35 10.71 -24.04
N SER A 126 10.40 10.95 -23.27
CA SER A 126 11.68 11.44 -23.80
C SER A 126 12.43 10.40 -24.64
N CYS A 127 12.36 9.11 -24.27
CA CYS A 127 12.91 8.04 -25.11
C CYS A 127 12.11 7.90 -26.41
N ALA A 128 10.79 7.95 -26.32
CA ALA A 128 9.88 7.82 -27.45
C ALA A 128 10.14 8.91 -28.52
N GLU A 129 10.33 10.17 -28.12
CA GLU A 129 10.68 11.27 -29.03
C GLU A 129 12.00 11.05 -29.78
N ARG A 130 12.95 10.34 -29.17
CA ARG A 130 14.25 10.01 -29.78
C ARG A 130 14.21 8.70 -30.59
N GLY A 131 13.03 8.11 -30.77
CA GLY A 131 12.88 6.81 -31.45
C GLY A 131 13.33 5.59 -30.63
N GLY A 132 13.47 5.73 -29.31
CA GLY A 132 13.81 4.65 -28.37
C GLY A 132 12.61 4.08 -27.60
N ASP A 133 12.89 3.20 -26.62
CA ASP A 133 11.91 2.55 -25.73
C ASP A 133 10.85 1.73 -26.48
N SER A 134 11.34 0.75 -27.25
CA SER A 134 10.51 -0.14 -28.07
C SER A 134 9.67 -1.12 -27.26
N ASP A 135 10.09 -1.45 -26.04
CA ASP A 135 9.39 -2.35 -25.11
C ASP A 135 8.49 -1.60 -24.10
N SER A 136 8.41 -0.26 -24.20
CA SER A 136 7.50 0.60 -23.45
C SER A 136 7.55 0.38 -21.93
N ASN A 137 8.76 0.30 -21.40
CA ASN A 137 8.99 0.02 -19.98
C ASN A 137 10.13 0.84 -19.37
N HIS A 138 10.74 1.75 -20.14
CA HIS A 138 11.92 2.48 -19.69
C HIS A 138 11.64 3.47 -18.55
N LEU A 139 10.38 3.85 -18.28
CA LEU A 139 10.04 4.80 -17.22
C LEU A 139 9.47 4.10 -15.99
N ARG A 140 10.02 4.45 -14.82
CA ARG A 140 9.44 4.20 -13.50
C ARG A 140 8.98 5.51 -12.89
N PHE A 141 7.76 5.52 -12.39
CA PHE A 141 7.13 6.67 -11.75
C PHE A 141 6.64 6.24 -10.36
N HIS A 142 6.99 6.98 -9.32
CA HIS A 142 6.44 6.77 -7.99
C HIS A 142 6.25 8.15 -7.32
N PRO A 143 5.03 8.53 -6.90
CA PRO A 143 4.74 9.88 -6.40
C PRO A 143 5.73 10.37 -5.32
N GLU A 144 6.16 9.49 -4.41
CA GLU A 144 7.12 9.86 -3.35
C GLU A 144 8.60 9.82 -3.78
N LYS A 145 8.97 8.94 -4.73
CA LYS A 145 10.37 8.67 -5.10
C LYS A 145 10.80 9.40 -6.37
N GLY A 146 9.84 9.95 -7.12
CA GLY A 146 10.10 10.66 -8.36
C GLY A 146 9.99 9.79 -9.61
N LEU A 147 10.63 10.28 -10.68
CA LEU A 147 10.74 9.61 -11.98
C LEU A 147 12.14 9.03 -12.15
N HIS A 148 12.22 7.85 -12.73
CA HIS A 148 13.47 7.23 -13.13
C HIS A 148 13.33 6.63 -14.52
N CYS A 149 14.23 6.99 -15.43
CA CYS A 149 14.32 6.39 -16.75
C CYS A 149 15.53 5.46 -16.82
N PHE A 150 15.34 4.19 -17.20
CA PHE A 150 16.44 3.22 -17.32
C PHE A 150 17.45 3.56 -18.42
N ALA A 151 17.04 4.32 -19.43
CA ALA A 151 17.93 4.85 -20.46
C ALA A 151 18.64 6.15 -20.07
N GLY A 152 18.44 6.64 -18.84
CA GLY A 152 19.13 7.82 -18.32
C GLY A 152 18.55 9.17 -18.74
N CYS A 153 17.30 9.23 -19.23
CA CYS A 153 16.66 10.51 -19.53
C CYS A 153 16.50 11.38 -18.26
N PHE A 154 16.76 12.68 -18.41
CA PHE A 154 16.78 13.64 -17.31
C PHE A 154 15.35 13.93 -16.81
N ALA A 155 15.11 13.82 -15.50
CA ALA A 155 13.77 13.92 -14.93
C ALA A 155 13.06 15.27 -15.22
N PRO A 156 13.70 16.45 -15.10
CA PRO A 156 13.10 17.72 -15.50
C PRO A 156 12.69 17.79 -16.97
N GLN A 157 13.45 17.15 -17.88
CA GLN A 157 13.07 17.06 -19.29
C GLN A 157 11.78 16.25 -19.44
N ILE A 158 11.68 15.10 -18.78
CA ILE A 158 10.48 14.25 -18.81
C ILE A 158 9.25 15.01 -18.27
N LEU A 159 9.41 15.73 -17.15
CA LEU A 159 8.33 16.55 -16.57
C LEU A 159 7.91 17.69 -17.51
N GLY A 160 8.86 18.33 -18.19
CA GLY A 160 8.56 19.34 -19.20
C GLY A 160 7.71 18.78 -20.35
N LEU A 161 8.05 17.59 -20.85
CA LEU A 161 7.28 16.91 -21.90
C LEU A 161 5.87 16.51 -21.43
N ILE A 162 5.74 16.01 -20.19
CA ILE A 162 4.43 15.73 -19.58
C ILE A 162 3.58 17.00 -19.55
N ARG A 163 4.13 18.13 -19.09
CA ARG A 163 3.43 19.41 -19.03
C ARG A 163 2.92 19.84 -20.40
N MET A 164 3.75 19.75 -21.44
CA MET A 164 3.35 20.10 -22.81
C MET A 164 2.18 19.22 -23.30
N LYS A 165 2.29 17.89 -23.16
CA LYS A 165 1.19 16.96 -23.54
C LYS A 165 -0.12 17.27 -22.82
N THR A 166 -0.08 17.61 -21.52
CA THR A 166 -1.30 17.94 -20.77
C THR A 166 -1.97 19.24 -21.25
N MET A 167 -1.20 20.20 -21.77
CA MET A 167 -1.74 21.43 -22.35
C MET A 167 -2.33 21.20 -23.75
N GLU A 168 -1.78 20.28 -24.53
CA GLU A 168 -2.25 19.95 -25.88
C GLU A 168 -3.60 19.22 -25.89
N GLY A 169 -3.88 18.38 -24.88
CA GLY A 169 -5.15 17.67 -24.73
C GLY A 169 -6.32 18.50 -24.19
N SER A 170 -6.11 19.79 -23.88
CA SER A 170 -7.14 20.70 -23.34
C SER A 170 -7.78 21.61 -24.41
N LYS A 171 -7.69 21.25 -25.69
CA LYS A 171 -8.32 21.97 -26.81
C LYS A 171 -9.53 21.24 -27.36
#